data_AF-J9E9R8-F1
#
_entry.id   AF-J9E9R8-F1
#
_cell.length_a   1.000
_cell.length_b   1.000
_cell.length_c   1.000
_cell.angle_alpha   90.00
_cell.angle_beta   90.00
_cell.angle_gamma   90.00
#
_symmetry.space_group_name_H-M   'P 1'
#
loop_
_entity.id
_entity.type
_entity.pdbx_description
1 polymer ?
#
loop_
_entity_poly.entity_id
_entity_poly.type
_entity_poly.pdbx_seq_one_letter_code
_entity_poly.pdbx_strand_id
1 'polypeptide(L)'
;MVRKSETTKKEQNPLFEKRPRNFSIGQDIQPKRDLTRFVRWPKYIRLQRQKAVLMKRLKIPPPINQFRTTLDKQTATQLFRLVDKYRPETKHQKMERLRARAEARVAGKTEEVTKRPPVVRSGVNQVTKLVEQKKAQL
;
A
#
# COMPACT_ATOMS: atom_id res chain seq x y z
N MET A 1 10.54 48.93 -34.16
CA MET A 1 10.72 47.99 -35.30
C MET A 1 11.03 46.61 -34.76
N VAL A 2 10.09 45.66 -34.83
CA VAL A 2 10.31 44.26 -34.43
C VAL A 2 10.65 43.48 -35.71
N ARG A 3 11.88 42.94 -35.80
CA ARG A 3 12.29 42.07 -36.92
C ARG A 3 11.54 40.74 -36.82
N LYS A 4 10.73 40.44 -37.82
CA LYS A 4 10.10 39.13 -38.03
C LYS A 4 11.22 38.15 -38.39
N SER A 5 11.43 37.13 -37.56
CA SER A 5 12.43 36.10 -37.84
C SER A 5 12.02 35.32 -39.10
N GLU A 6 12.85 35.36 -40.13
CA GLU A 6 12.64 34.57 -41.34
C GLU A 6 12.78 33.08 -41.02
N THR A 7 11.73 32.31 -41.31
CA THR A 7 11.73 30.86 -41.15
C THR A 7 12.54 30.23 -42.27
N THR A 8 13.70 29.67 -41.93
CA THR A 8 14.55 28.94 -42.88
C THR A 8 13.81 27.72 -43.41
N LYS A 9 13.57 27.69 -44.73
CA LYS A 9 13.01 26.51 -45.42
C LYS A 9 14.04 25.39 -45.39
N LYS A 10 13.73 24.30 -44.69
CA LYS A 10 14.55 23.07 -44.73
C LYS A 10 14.49 22.49 -46.15
N GLU A 11 15.65 22.34 -46.80
CA GLU A 11 15.77 21.57 -48.04
C GLU A 11 15.30 20.14 -47.79
N GLN A 12 14.28 19.69 -48.52
CA GLN A 12 13.75 18.33 -48.43
C GLN A 12 14.34 17.50 -49.56
N ASN A 13 14.91 16.34 -49.21
CA ASN A 13 15.45 15.41 -50.20
C ASN A 13 14.30 14.84 -51.05
N PRO A 14 14.33 15.01 -52.39
CA PRO A 14 13.25 14.58 -53.29
C PRO A 14 13.04 13.07 -53.35
N LEU A 15 13.95 12.26 -52.78
CA LEU A 15 13.83 10.80 -52.71
C LEU A 15 12.90 10.32 -51.59
N PHE A 16 12.49 11.18 -50.65
CA PHE A 16 11.60 10.81 -49.54
C PHE A 16 10.19 11.34 -49.73
N GLU A 17 9.27 10.44 -50.08
CA GLU A 17 7.84 10.76 -50.19
C GLU A 17 7.08 10.45 -48.88
N LYS A 18 6.10 11.30 -48.54
CA LYS A 18 5.17 11.05 -47.43
C LYS A 18 4.19 9.94 -47.84
N ARG A 19 4.18 8.83 -47.09
CA ARG A 19 3.23 7.72 -47.27
C ARG A 19 2.24 7.65 -46.09
N PRO A 20 1.19 8.49 -46.07
CA PRO A 20 0.21 8.45 -44.99
C PRO A 20 -0.62 7.16 -45.08
N ARG A 21 -0.95 6.59 -43.93
CA ARG A 21 -1.86 5.44 -43.82
C ARG A 21 -3.22 5.87 -43.31
N ASN A 22 -4.28 5.28 -43.84
CA ASN A 22 -5.66 5.47 -43.41
C ASN A 22 -6.10 4.30 -42.52
N PHE A 23 -6.27 4.54 -41.22
CA PHE A 23 -6.66 3.51 -40.24
C PHE A 23 -8.17 3.44 -39.99
N SER A 24 -8.98 3.98 -40.90
CA SER A 24 -10.44 3.84 -40.88
C SER A 24 -10.83 2.38 -41.17
N ILE A 25 -12.07 2.01 -40.84
CA ILE A 25 -12.57 0.64 -41.03
C ILE A 25 -12.49 0.27 -42.52
N GLY A 26 -11.90 -0.88 -42.83
CA GLY A 26 -11.80 -1.40 -44.20
C GLY A 26 -10.69 -0.81 -45.08
N GLN A 27 -9.79 -0.03 -44.51
CA GLN A 27 -8.66 0.60 -45.22
C GLN A 27 -7.34 -0.12 -44.88
N ASP A 28 -6.31 0.60 -44.41
CA ASP A 28 -5.01 0.00 -44.09
C ASP A 28 -5.02 -0.88 -42.83
N ILE A 29 -4.01 -1.75 -42.70
CA ILE A 29 -3.80 -2.58 -41.50
C ILE A 29 -3.68 -1.69 -40.26
N GLN A 30 -4.52 -1.98 -39.26
CA GLN A 30 -4.53 -1.24 -38.01
C GLN A 30 -3.20 -1.39 -37.26
N PRO A 31 -2.69 -0.32 -36.64
CA PRO A 31 -1.48 -0.39 -35.83
C PRO A 31 -1.74 -1.21 -34.56
N LYS A 32 -0.67 -1.66 -33.92
CA LYS A 32 -0.75 -2.25 -32.57
C LYS A 32 -1.31 -1.20 -31.61
N ARG A 33 -2.39 -1.52 -30.90
CA ARG A 33 -3.03 -0.68 -29.88
C ARG A 33 -2.91 -1.32 -28.51
N ASP A 34 -3.11 -0.54 -27.46
CA ASP A 34 -3.21 -1.09 -26.11
C ASP A 34 -4.47 -1.97 -25.99
N LEU A 35 -4.26 -3.24 -25.64
CA LEU A 35 -5.31 -4.24 -25.46
C LEU A 35 -5.59 -4.53 -23.98
N THR A 36 -4.98 -3.82 -23.02
CA THR A 36 -5.11 -4.08 -21.56
C THR A 36 -6.55 -4.29 -21.08
N ARG A 37 -7.52 -3.55 -21.63
CA ARG A 37 -8.94 -3.70 -21.31
C ARG A 37 -9.60 -4.94 -21.93
N PHE A 38 -9.17 -5.35 -23.12
CA PHE A 38 -9.76 -6.43 -23.94
C PHE A 38 -9.03 -7.76 -23.78
N VAL A 39 -7.86 -7.76 -23.14
CA VAL A 39 -7.11 -8.97 -22.81
C VAL A 39 -7.97 -9.92 -21.98
N ARG A 40 -7.94 -11.20 -22.36
CA ARG A 40 -8.48 -12.28 -21.53
C ARG A 40 -7.56 -12.52 -20.34
N TRP A 41 -7.79 -11.78 -19.26
CA TRP A 41 -7.01 -11.89 -18.03
C TRP A 41 -7.15 -13.30 -17.39
N PRO A 42 -6.09 -13.79 -16.71
CA PRO A 42 -6.13 -14.98 -15.87
C PRO A 42 -7.32 -14.98 -14.90
N LYS A 43 -7.82 -16.18 -14.56
CA LYS A 43 -9.04 -16.37 -13.76
C LYS A 43 -9.03 -15.60 -12.44
N TYR A 44 -7.91 -15.62 -11.71
CA TYR A 44 -7.81 -14.96 -10.40
C TYR A 44 -7.96 -13.43 -10.49
N ILE A 45 -7.39 -12.79 -11.51
CA ILE A 45 -7.51 -11.34 -11.75
C ILE A 45 -8.96 -10.99 -12.05
N ARG A 46 -9.61 -11.77 -12.91
CA ARG A 46 -11.02 -11.55 -13.27
C ARG A 46 -11.92 -11.64 -12.04
N LEU A 47 -11.76 -12.67 -11.22
CA LEU A 47 -12.53 -12.87 -9.99
C LEU A 47 -12.29 -11.75 -8.97
N GLN A 48 -11.04 -11.33 -8.76
CA GLN A 48 -10.72 -10.22 -7.86
C GLN A 48 -11.38 -8.90 -8.31
N ARG A 49 -11.30 -8.58 -9.61
CA ARG A 49 -11.92 -7.38 -10.18
C ARG A 49 -13.45 -7.44 -10.10
N GLN A 50 -14.05 -8.57 -10.46
CA GLN A 50 -15.51 -8.77 -10.38
C GLN A 50 -16.01 -8.67 -8.93
N LYS A 51 -15.29 -9.25 -7.97
CA LYS A 51 -15.61 -9.13 -6.53
C LYS A 51 -15.65 -7.67 -6.08
N ALA A 52 -14.66 -6.86 -6.46
CA ALA A 52 -14.63 -5.44 -6.14
C ALA A 52 -15.78 -4.64 -6.80
N VAL A 53 -16.18 -5.02 -8.02
CA VAL A 53 -17.34 -4.42 -8.69
C VAL A 53 -18.63 -4.78 -7.96
N LEU A 54 -18.84 -6.05 -7.59
CA LEU A 54 -20.02 -6.50 -6.85
C LEU A 54 -20.18 -5.76 -5.51
N MET A 55 -19.09 -5.61 -4.75
CA MET A 55 -19.08 -4.85 -3.50
C MET A 55 -19.51 -3.38 -3.69
N LYS A 56 -19.29 -2.78 -4.86
CA LYS A 56 -19.73 -1.40 -5.14
C LYS A 56 -21.17 -1.31 -5.65
N ARG A 57 -21.66 -2.35 -6.33
CA ARG A 57 -22.96 -2.35 -7.00
C ARG A 57 -24.09 -2.86 -6.12
N LEU A 58 -23.79 -3.77 -5.20
CA LEU A 58 -24.76 -4.31 -4.26
C LEU A 58 -24.86 -3.42 -3.01
N LYS A 59 -26.03 -3.42 -2.37
CA LYS A 59 -26.23 -2.77 -1.08
C LYS A 59 -25.54 -3.59 0.01
N ILE A 60 -24.54 -3.01 0.67
CA ILE A 60 -23.80 -3.66 1.76
C ILE A 60 -24.50 -3.35 3.09
N PRO A 61 -24.77 -4.35 3.95
CA PRO A 61 -25.32 -4.14 5.29
C PRO A 61 -24.43 -3.25 6.18
N PRO A 62 -24.99 -2.44 7.11
CA PRO A 62 -24.22 -1.53 7.96
C PRO A 62 -23.04 -2.17 8.72
N PRO A 63 -23.14 -3.37 9.32
CA PRO A 63 -22.02 -4.00 10.03
C PRO A 63 -20.79 -4.30 9.17
N ILE A 64 -20.97 -4.41 7.84
CA ILE A 64 -19.87 -4.59 6.89
C ILE A 64 -19.44 -3.24 6.31
N ASN A 65 -20.39 -2.34 6.07
CA ASN A 65 -20.10 -1.03 5.47
C ASN A 65 -19.30 -0.10 6.41
N GLN A 66 -19.33 -0.32 7.73
CA GLN A 66 -18.50 0.43 8.69
C GLN A 66 -16.99 0.36 8.38
N PHE A 67 -16.53 -0.71 7.71
CA PHE A 67 -15.13 -0.86 7.31
C PHE A 67 -14.75 -0.08 6.03
N ARG A 68 -15.73 0.54 5.36
CA ARG A 68 -15.48 1.38 4.17
C ARG A 68 -15.04 2.79 4.54
N THR A 69 -15.51 3.29 5.69
CA THR A 69 -15.15 4.59 6.25
C THR A 69 -13.92 4.42 7.13
N THR A 70 -12.78 4.95 6.70
CA THR A 70 -11.50 4.85 7.41
C THR A 70 -11.07 6.19 7.99
N LEU A 71 -10.13 6.16 8.93
CA LEU A 71 -9.45 7.35 9.41
C LEU A 71 -8.71 8.07 8.26
N ASP A 72 -8.61 9.39 8.33
CA ASP A 72 -7.92 10.20 7.34
C ASP A 72 -6.39 9.96 7.37
N LYS A 73 -5.72 10.32 6.28
CA LYS A 73 -4.27 10.05 6.10
C LYS A 73 -3.40 10.75 7.14
N GLN A 74 -3.76 11.97 7.56
CA GLN A 74 -2.96 12.76 8.49
C GLN A 74 -3.00 12.12 9.88
N THR A 75 -4.20 11.84 10.39
CA THR A 75 -4.37 11.21 11.69
C THR A 75 -3.82 9.79 11.72
N ALA A 76 -4.00 9.01 10.65
CA ALA A 76 -3.40 7.68 10.53
C ALA A 76 -1.87 7.72 10.64
N THR A 77 -1.22 8.69 9.98
CA THR A 77 0.24 8.84 10.06
C THR A 77 0.71 9.17 11.48
N GLN A 78 -0.01 10.04 12.18
CA GLN A 78 0.30 10.36 13.59
C GLN A 78 0.12 9.14 14.49
N LEU A 79 -0.96 8.38 14.31
CA LEU A 79 -1.23 7.17 15.07
C LEU A 79 -0.15 6.09 14.83
N PHE A 80 0.30 5.88 13.58
CA PHE A 80 1.36 4.91 13.30
C PHE A 80 2.71 5.31 13.93
N ARG A 81 3.03 6.61 14.02
CA ARG A 81 4.23 7.08 14.74
C ARG A 81 4.14 6.77 16.25
N LEU A 82 2.96 6.95 16.84
CA LEU A 82 2.73 6.60 18.24
C LEU A 82 2.88 5.09 18.48
N VAL A 83 2.27 4.27 17.61
CA VAL A 83 2.32 2.80 17.70
C VAL A 83 3.75 2.28 17.52
N ASP A 84 4.54 2.87 16.64
CA ASP A 84 5.92 2.47 16.39
C ASP A 84 6.82 2.68 17.63
N LYS A 85 6.61 3.77 18.38
CA LYS A 85 7.30 4.01 19.67
C LYS A 85 7.05 2.90 20.70
N TYR A 86 5.85 2.33 20.71
CA TYR A 86 5.43 1.28 21.64
C TYR A 86 5.51 -0.13 21.04
N ARG A 87 6.31 -0.32 19.98
CA ARG A 87 6.46 -1.61 19.33
C ARG A 87 7.06 -2.66 20.29
N PRO A 88 6.55 -3.91 20.29
CA PRO A 88 7.11 -4.97 21.12
C PRO A 88 8.51 -5.39 20.64
N GLU A 89 9.29 -5.97 21.55
CA GLU A 89 10.64 -6.48 21.28
C GLU A 89 10.67 -7.46 20.11
N THR A 90 11.71 -7.35 19.29
CA THR A 90 12.03 -8.37 18.28
C THR A 90 12.60 -9.63 18.94
N LYS A 91 12.63 -10.74 18.19
CA LYS A 91 13.23 -12.00 18.69
C LYS A 91 14.69 -11.83 19.10
N HIS A 92 15.47 -11.04 18.36
CA HIS A 92 16.88 -10.75 18.65
C HIS A 92 17.04 -9.92 19.93
N GLN A 93 16.30 -8.82 20.06
CA GLN A 93 16.32 -7.98 21.27
C GLN A 93 15.89 -8.78 22.51
N LYS A 94 14.89 -9.65 22.38
CA LYS A 94 14.46 -10.54 23.47
C LYS A 94 15.58 -11.50 23.87
N MET A 95 16.29 -12.08 22.90
CA MET A 95 17.41 -12.98 23.15
C MET A 95 18.57 -12.26 23.85
N GLU A 96 18.96 -11.08 23.38
CA GLU A 96 20.00 -10.25 23.99
C GLU A 96 19.64 -9.87 25.43
N ARG A 97 18.39 -9.43 25.66
CA ARG A 97 17.90 -9.12 27.00
C ARG A 97 17.96 -10.33 27.93
N LEU A 98 17.60 -11.52 27.44
CA LEU A 98 17.64 -12.75 28.24
C LEU A 98 19.09 -13.18 28.53
N ARG A 99 20.01 -13.04 27.58
CA ARG A 99 21.45 -13.30 27.79
C ARG A 99 22.05 -12.35 28.82
N ALA A 100 21.83 -11.04 28.65
CA ALA A 100 22.31 -10.03 29.59
C ALA A 100 21.78 -10.27 31.02
N ARG A 101 20.51 -10.69 31.15
CA ARG A 101 19.94 -11.07 32.46
C ARG A 101 20.59 -12.33 33.04
N ALA A 102 20.87 -13.34 32.22
CA ALA A 102 21.54 -14.55 32.67
C ALA A 102 22.98 -14.25 33.13
N GLU A 103 23.73 -13.45 32.37
CA GLU A 103 25.08 -13.00 32.72
C GLU A 103 25.09 -12.19 34.03
N ALA A 104 24.13 -11.27 34.22
CA ALA A 104 24.01 -10.49 35.45
C ALA A 104 23.72 -11.37 36.69
N ARG A 105 22.90 -12.42 36.54
CA ARG A 105 22.64 -13.42 37.60
C ARG A 105 23.90 -14.20 37.96
N VAL A 106 24.67 -14.64 36.97
CA VAL A 106 25.94 -15.36 37.19
C VAL A 106 26.96 -14.46 37.89
N ALA A 107 26.99 -13.16 37.56
CA ALA A 107 27.82 -12.16 38.20
C ALA A 107 27.38 -11.80 39.64
N GLY A 108 26.39 -12.48 40.21
CA GLY A 108 25.96 -12.31 41.61
C GLY A 108 25.15 -11.03 41.88
N LYS A 109 24.72 -10.30 40.84
CA LYS A 109 23.84 -9.13 41.00
C LYS A 109 22.43 -9.61 41.34
N THR A 110 21.82 -9.01 42.37
CA THR A 110 20.43 -9.29 42.76
C THR A 110 19.47 -8.91 41.65
N GLU A 111 18.46 -9.74 41.42
CA GLU A 111 17.47 -9.49 40.38
C GLU A 111 16.55 -8.34 40.76
N GLU A 112 16.74 -7.18 40.15
CA GLU A 112 15.77 -6.10 40.21
C GLU A 112 14.52 -6.48 39.42
N VAL A 113 13.35 -6.45 40.08
CA VAL A 113 12.06 -6.69 39.43
C VAL A 113 11.71 -5.48 38.56
N THR A 114 12.23 -5.46 37.33
CA THR A 114 11.94 -4.38 36.38
C THR A 114 10.48 -4.43 35.94
N LYS A 115 9.79 -3.28 36.04
CA LYS A 115 8.42 -3.12 35.52
C LYS A 115 8.43 -3.34 34.01
N ARG A 116 7.49 -4.15 33.50
CA ARG A 116 7.36 -4.41 32.06
C ARG A 116 7.04 -3.09 31.34
N PRO A 117 7.76 -2.74 30.25
CA PRO A 117 7.46 -1.54 29.51
C PRO A 117 6.05 -1.61 28.90
N PRO A 118 5.33 -0.49 28.80
CA PRO A 118 4.10 -0.44 28.03
C PRO A 118 4.43 -0.71 26.56
N VAL A 119 3.70 -1.64 25.95
CA VAL A 119 3.84 -2.00 24.55
C VAL A 119 2.47 -2.16 23.93
N VAL A 120 2.39 -1.94 22.62
CA VAL A 120 1.17 -2.19 21.85
C VAL A 120 0.81 -3.68 21.95
N ARG A 121 -0.47 -3.95 22.20
CA ARG A 121 -1.03 -5.31 22.25
C ARG A 121 -1.58 -5.65 20.88
N SER A 122 -1.33 -6.87 20.40
CA SER A 122 -1.71 -7.32 19.07
C SER A 122 -2.37 -8.70 19.12
N GLY A 123 -3.13 -9.03 18.06
CA GLY A 123 -3.87 -10.28 17.93
C GLY A 123 -5.33 -10.16 18.41
N VAL A 124 -6.25 -10.70 17.62
CA VAL A 124 -7.70 -10.56 17.83
C VAL A 124 -8.10 -11.02 19.24
N ASN A 125 -7.68 -12.22 19.65
CA ASN A 125 -8.04 -12.79 20.95
C ASN A 125 -7.52 -11.98 22.16
N GLN A 126 -6.33 -11.37 22.02
CA GLN A 126 -5.76 -10.59 23.11
C GLN A 126 -6.43 -9.22 23.21
N VAL A 127 -6.70 -8.60 22.07
CA VAL A 127 -7.38 -7.30 22.01
C VAL A 127 -8.81 -7.43 22.54
N THR A 128 -9.59 -8.44 22.12
CA THR A 128 -10.96 -8.65 22.62
C THR A 128 -10.99 -8.79 24.14
N LYS A 129 -10.12 -9.62 24.71
CA LYS A 129 -9.99 -9.78 26.16
C LYS A 129 -9.69 -8.46 26.88
N LEU A 130 -8.83 -7.61 26.31
CA LEU A 130 -8.46 -6.33 26.93
C LEU A 130 -9.58 -5.29 26.84
N VAL A 131 -10.37 -5.32 25.76
CA VAL A 131 -11.57 -4.48 25.60
C VAL A 131 -12.64 -4.91 26.60
N GLU A 132 -12.91 -6.21 26.73
CA GLU A 132 -13.85 -6.77 27.71
C GLU A 132 -13.45 -6.43 29.15
N GLN A 133 -12.15 -6.47 29.45
CA GLN A 133 -11.60 -6.08 30.75
C GLN A 133 -11.52 -4.55 30.97
N LYS A 134 -11.93 -3.73 29.99
CA LYS A 134 -11.82 -2.26 30.02
C LYS A 134 -10.40 -1.75 30.29
N LYS A 135 -9.38 -2.48 29.82
CA LYS A 135 -7.95 -2.14 29.96
C LYS A 135 -7.36 -1.47 28.73
N ALA A 136 -7.98 -1.65 27.56
CA ALA A 136 -7.59 -0.95 26.35
C ALA A 136 -8.03 0.52 26.45
N GLN A 137 -7.12 1.45 26.11
CA GLN A 137 -7.40 2.89 26.12
C GLN A 137 -7.91 3.40 24.77
N LEU A 138 -7.49 2.75 23.68
CA LEU A 138 -7.82 3.08 22.29
C LEU A 138 -7.96 1.80 21.47
#